data_AF-A0A958TFE5-F1
#
_entry.id   AF-A0A958TFE5-F1
#
_cell.length_a   1.000
_cell.length_b   1.000
_cell.length_c   1.000
_cell.angle_alpha   90.00
_cell.angle_beta   90.00
_cell.angle_gamma   90.00
#
_symmetry.space_group_name_H-M   'P 1'
#
loop_
_entity.id
_entity.type
_entity.pdbx_description
1 polymer ?
#
loop_
_entity_poly.entity_id
_entity_poly.type
_entity_poly.pdbx_seq_one_letter_code
_entity_poly.pdbx_strand_id
1 'polypeptide(L)'
;WEDLDCDGDGVTNGDEVADGTDPLDECDLNVASQTVPPSAAWEALDCDGDGVTNGQEVTDGTDPVDPCDFVLANQDTAPTAAWEALDCDGDGVTNGDEVADGTDPLDECDLIYTSQTVPPSAAWEAADCDGDGVTNGQEVLDGTDPVDPCDYNPVSQDVSIVSEAWENLDCDGDGVTNGQEILDGTSPLDECDLDWTSQNVPPTQAWLDGDCDGDGVTNGQEVSDGTDPVDPCDFILENQTVDPSQEWLDTDCDGDGVTNGDEVADGTDPLDFCDLDWTSQTVPPSQAWLAADCDGDGVTNGQEVVDGTNPVDPCDYDPLSQDISTISAEWEALDCDGDGVTNLDEILDGTDPLDLCDFVLESQTLDPSQEWLDTDCDNDGLTNGEEIEIGTDPLNEDTDGDGVIDGDEVNDGTDPLDVCDFEFDSQTVDPSQEWMELDCDGDGVTNGQEVEDETDPTDPCDFNSDNQDLTIVTEEWLDLDCDNDGINNGDEIGDDDDDGTPDYDEENNGDPAADDNLEVFDIITPNEDGLNDVFVIRGIHQYPNNTLEIFNRWGVKVYETEGYGQGEKFFRGYSDGRVTVDRGERLPVGTYYYVLNYVNDKGEVKKLAGPLYINRR
;
A
#
# COMPACT_ATOMS: atom_id res chain seq x y z
N TRP A 1 6.93 86.00 -86.29
CA TRP A 1 8.02 85.64 -85.38
C TRP A 1 7.34 85.31 -84.08
N GLU A 2 6.72 86.26 -83.39
CA GLU A 2 5.87 85.98 -82.22
C GLU A 2 4.81 84.88 -82.47
N ASP A 3 4.12 84.86 -83.62
CA ASP A 3 3.12 83.81 -83.94
C ASP A 3 3.71 82.50 -84.54
N LEU A 4 5.04 82.33 -84.58
CA LEU A 4 5.67 81.10 -85.06
C LEU A 4 5.95 80.17 -83.87
N ASP A 5 6.18 78.90 -84.18
CA ASP A 5 6.76 77.88 -83.30
C ASP A 5 8.00 77.40 -84.08
N CYS A 6 9.20 77.69 -83.56
CA CYS A 6 10.45 77.67 -84.33
C CYS A 6 11.27 76.40 -84.14
N ASP A 7 11.19 75.81 -82.96
CA ASP A 7 11.74 74.53 -82.50
C ASP A 7 10.71 73.40 -82.60
N GLY A 8 9.41 73.70 -82.65
CA GLY A 8 8.35 72.73 -82.91
C GLY A 8 7.83 72.05 -81.65
N ASP A 9 7.95 72.70 -80.50
CA ASP A 9 7.57 72.19 -79.18
C ASP A 9 6.07 72.38 -78.85
N GLY A 10 5.33 73.09 -79.71
CA GLY A 10 3.91 73.39 -79.50
C GLY A 10 3.63 74.74 -78.82
N VAL A 11 4.66 75.49 -78.41
CA VAL A 11 4.58 76.82 -77.83
C VAL A 11 4.96 77.86 -78.91
N THR A 12 4.32 79.04 -78.88
CA THR A 12 4.69 80.09 -79.84
C THR A 12 5.86 80.92 -79.31
N ASN A 13 6.76 81.39 -80.18
CA ASN A 13 7.88 82.27 -79.83
C ASN A 13 7.44 83.49 -78.98
N GLY A 14 6.19 83.95 -79.13
CA GLY A 14 5.63 85.04 -78.33
C GLY A 14 5.25 84.64 -76.91
N ASP A 15 4.76 83.41 -76.72
CA ASP A 15 4.42 82.83 -75.42
C ASP A 15 5.68 82.42 -74.65
N GLU A 16 6.67 81.82 -75.32
CA GLU A 16 7.97 81.46 -74.73
C GLU A 16 8.75 82.68 -74.21
N VAL A 17 8.74 83.78 -74.97
CA VAL A 17 9.31 85.05 -74.49
C VAL A 17 8.56 85.59 -73.28
N ALA A 18 7.27 85.26 -73.13
CA ALA A 18 6.41 85.76 -72.07
C ALA A 18 6.55 84.97 -70.76
N ASP A 19 6.74 83.65 -70.82
CA ASP A 19 6.98 82.79 -69.65
C ASP A 19 8.47 82.52 -69.36
N GLY A 20 9.35 82.82 -70.32
CA GLY A 20 10.80 82.92 -70.13
C GLY A 20 11.62 81.76 -70.70
N THR A 21 11.02 80.92 -71.55
CA THR A 21 11.68 79.80 -72.23
C THR A 21 12.35 80.23 -73.56
N ASP A 22 13.26 79.43 -74.11
CA ASP A 22 14.05 79.74 -75.33
C ASP A 22 13.38 79.28 -76.63
N PRO A 23 12.96 80.20 -77.53
CA PRO A 23 12.26 79.89 -78.79
C PRO A 23 13.04 79.15 -79.90
N LEU A 24 14.14 78.51 -79.52
CA LEU A 24 15.03 77.73 -80.37
C LEU A 24 15.48 76.41 -79.70
N ASP A 25 15.03 76.14 -78.48
CA ASP A 25 15.38 74.94 -77.71
C ASP A 25 14.12 74.13 -77.45
N GLU A 26 13.97 73.04 -78.20
CA GLU A 26 12.80 72.15 -78.20
C GLU A 26 12.49 71.49 -76.84
N CYS A 27 13.40 71.61 -75.86
CA CYS A 27 13.21 71.12 -74.49
C CYS A 27 13.16 72.22 -73.42
N ASP A 28 13.34 73.49 -73.79
CA ASP A 28 13.08 74.62 -72.89
C ASP A 28 11.67 75.11 -73.16
N LEU A 29 10.68 74.50 -72.52
CA LEU A 29 9.28 74.84 -72.70
C LEU A 29 8.48 74.86 -71.40
N ASN A 30 7.35 75.55 -71.43
CA ASN A 30 6.30 75.42 -70.42
C ASN A 30 5.13 74.67 -71.06
N VAL A 31 4.91 73.42 -70.62
CA VAL A 31 3.86 72.55 -71.18
C VAL A 31 2.47 73.20 -71.14
N ALA A 32 2.18 74.03 -70.12
CA ALA A 32 0.91 74.75 -70.02
C ALA A 32 0.72 75.84 -71.10
N SER A 33 1.81 76.28 -71.74
CA SER A 33 1.84 77.27 -72.82
C SER A 33 1.69 76.65 -74.22
N GLN A 34 1.61 75.31 -74.34
CA GLN A 34 1.38 74.66 -75.62
C GLN A 34 -0.01 74.99 -76.17
N THR A 35 -0.05 75.75 -77.26
CA THR A 35 -1.30 76.20 -77.91
C THR A 35 -1.39 75.80 -79.38
N VAL A 36 -0.31 75.28 -79.96
CA VAL A 36 -0.26 74.71 -81.31
C VAL A 36 0.19 73.25 -81.25
N PRO A 37 -0.16 72.41 -82.26
CA PRO A 37 0.28 71.02 -82.28
C PRO A 37 1.82 70.91 -82.36
N PRO A 38 2.47 70.16 -81.47
CA PRO A 38 3.91 69.90 -81.55
C PRO A 38 4.31 69.19 -82.84
N SER A 39 5.60 69.26 -83.16
CA SER A 39 6.18 68.63 -84.33
C SER A 39 6.49 67.14 -84.09
N ALA A 40 6.51 66.33 -85.16
CA ALA A 40 6.94 64.94 -85.06
C ALA A 40 8.43 64.78 -84.70
N ALA A 41 9.22 65.86 -84.73
CA ALA A 41 10.60 65.84 -84.25
C ALA A 41 10.62 65.95 -82.72
N TRP A 42 9.85 66.89 -82.18
CA TRP A 42 9.59 67.03 -80.75
C TRP A 42 8.96 65.77 -80.13
N GLU A 43 7.93 65.19 -80.76
CA GLU A 43 7.30 63.95 -80.27
C GLU A 43 8.27 62.76 -80.15
N ALA A 44 9.41 62.78 -80.85
CA ALA A 44 10.40 61.71 -80.85
C ALA A 44 11.64 62.02 -79.98
N LEU A 45 11.67 63.20 -79.34
CA LEU A 45 12.67 63.55 -78.34
C LEU A 45 12.27 63.00 -76.97
N ASP A 46 13.25 63.01 -76.08
CA ASP A 46 13.16 62.70 -74.66
C ASP A 46 13.88 63.90 -74.02
N CYS A 47 13.10 64.85 -73.51
CA CYS A 47 13.59 66.18 -73.17
C CYS A 47 14.14 66.27 -71.74
N ASP A 48 13.62 65.47 -70.82
CA ASP A 48 14.09 65.38 -69.43
C ASP A 48 15.04 64.20 -69.18
N GLY A 49 15.14 63.26 -70.12
CA GLY A 49 16.11 62.20 -70.13
C GLY A 49 15.72 60.99 -69.28
N ASP A 50 14.42 60.80 -69.02
CA ASP A 50 13.85 59.69 -68.25
C ASP A 50 13.77 58.37 -69.06
N GLY A 51 14.03 58.43 -70.37
CA GLY A 51 13.96 57.28 -71.27
C GLY A 51 12.61 57.08 -71.96
N VAL A 52 11.61 57.93 -71.70
CA VAL A 52 10.31 58.02 -72.36
C VAL A 52 10.34 59.18 -73.36
N THR A 53 9.68 59.01 -74.52
CA THR A 53 9.64 60.10 -75.51
C THR A 53 8.50 61.07 -75.21
N ASN A 54 8.68 62.36 -75.49
CA ASN A 54 7.67 63.41 -75.30
C ASN A 54 6.29 63.05 -75.90
N GLY A 55 6.26 62.38 -77.06
CA GLY A 55 5.01 61.96 -77.70
C GLY A 55 4.29 60.82 -76.96
N GLN A 56 5.06 59.96 -76.29
CA GLN A 56 4.57 58.89 -75.43
C GLN A 56 4.06 59.47 -74.10
N GLU A 57 4.77 60.41 -73.50
CA GLU A 57 4.35 61.13 -72.30
C GLU A 57 3.07 61.94 -72.50
N VAL A 58 2.94 62.64 -73.63
CA VAL A 58 1.68 63.28 -74.02
C VAL A 58 0.53 62.27 -74.15
N THR A 59 0.83 61.03 -74.54
CA THR A 59 -0.16 59.95 -74.63
C THR A 59 -0.54 59.42 -73.25
N ASP A 60 0.42 59.32 -72.34
CA ASP A 60 0.25 58.83 -70.96
C ASP A 60 -0.31 59.91 -70.02
N GLY A 61 -0.18 61.17 -70.41
CA GLY A 61 -0.59 62.34 -69.64
C GLY A 61 0.45 62.81 -68.61
N THR A 62 1.72 62.50 -68.84
CA THR A 62 2.86 62.91 -68.01
C THR A 62 3.59 64.12 -68.63
N ASP A 63 4.48 64.79 -67.89
CA ASP A 63 5.13 66.05 -68.25
C ASP A 63 6.50 65.84 -68.95
N PRO A 64 6.63 66.16 -70.25
CA PRO A 64 7.86 65.92 -71.03
C PRO A 64 9.12 66.70 -70.64
N VAL A 65 9.07 67.49 -69.58
CA VAL A 65 10.23 68.19 -69.03
C VAL A 65 10.44 67.92 -67.54
N ASP A 66 9.65 67.04 -66.92
CA ASP A 66 9.79 66.63 -65.53
C ASP A 66 10.27 65.17 -65.46
N PRO A 67 11.56 64.92 -65.20
CA PRO A 67 12.17 63.58 -65.25
C PRO A 67 11.61 62.57 -64.24
N CYS A 68 10.74 63.01 -63.33
CA CYS A 68 10.06 62.17 -62.34
C CYS A 68 8.55 62.01 -62.61
N ASP A 69 8.01 62.64 -63.66
CA ASP A 69 6.63 62.45 -64.10
C ASP A 69 6.63 61.59 -65.36
N PHE A 70 6.66 60.26 -65.20
CA PHE A 70 6.65 59.33 -66.32
C PHE A 70 5.96 58.01 -65.98
N VAL A 71 5.70 57.19 -67.00
CA VAL A 71 5.19 55.82 -66.83
C VAL A 71 6.33 54.84 -67.02
N LEU A 72 6.81 54.22 -65.93
CA LEU A 72 7.95 53.29 -65.93
C LEU A 72 7.84 52.19 -67.00
N ALA A 73 6.63 51.66 -67.25
CA ALA A 73 6.41 50.62 -68.26
C ALA A 73 6.67 51.07 -69.71
N ASN A 74 6.76 52.37 -69.97
CA ASN A 74 7.00 52.97 -71.28
C ASN A 74 8.43 53.51 -71.46
N GLN A 75 9.33 53.24 -70.51
CA GLN A 75 10.76 53.54 -70.60
C GLN A 75 11.44 52.62 -71.64
N ASP A 76 11.28 52.96 -72.91
CA ASP A 76 11.72 52.17 -74.06
C ASP A 76 13.10 52.59 -74.59
N THR A 77 13.67 53.67 -74.07
CA THR A 77 15.03 54.13 -74.39
C THR A 77 15.91 54.18 -73.14
N ALA A 78 17.22 54.34 -73.33
CA ALA A 78 18.16 54.35 -72.21
C ALA A 78 18.11 55.72 -71.52
N PRO A 79 17.79 55.80 -70.21
CA PRO A 79 17.78 57.05 -69.48
C PRO A 79 19.15 57.74 -69.46
N THR A 80 19.13 59.02 -69.15
CA THR A 80 20.36 59.82 -69.06
C THR A 80 21.03 59.66 -67.70
N ALA A 81 22.35 59.93 -67.65
CA ALA A 81 23.07 59.98 -66.38
C ALA A 81 22.61 61.13 -65.44
N ALA A 82 21.79 62.06 -65.93
CA ALA A 82 21.16 63.08 -65.09
C ALA A 82 19.96 62.48 -64.35
N TRP A 83 19.12 61.72 -65.05
CA TRP A 83 18.03 60.95 -64.47
C TRP A 83 18.53 59.88 -63.50
N GLU A 84 19.58 59.12 -63.86
CA GLU A 84 20.19 58.10 -62.97
C GLU A 84 20.66 58.67 -61.61
N ALA A 85 20.90 59.99 -61.51
CA ALA A 85 21.36 60.66 -60.30
C ALA A 85 20.23 61.39 -59.54
N LEU A 86 19.00 61.34 -60.04
CA LEU A 86 17.81 61.79 -59.32
C LEU A 86 17.33 60.72 -58.35
N ASP A 87 16.45 61.15 -57.47
CA ASP A 87 15.70 60.38 -56.48
C ASP A 87 14.27 60.91 -56.62
N CYS A 88 13.47 60.20 -57.42
CA CYS A 88 12.22 60.73 -57.96
C CYS A 88 11.04 60.59 -57.00
N ASP A 89 11.01 59.51 -56.23
CA ASP A 89 10.03 59.26 -55.19
C ASP A 89 10.47 59.80 -53.81
N GLY A 90 11.74 60.13 -53.64
CA GLY A 90 12.27 60.76 -52.44
C GLY A 90 12.58 59.77 -51.33
N ASP A 91 12.82 58.50 -51.64
CA ASP A 91 13.10 57.43 -50.67
C ASP A 91 14.57 57.42 -50.21
N GLY A 92 15.45 58.22 -50.83
CA GLY A 92 16.87 58.29 -50.52
C GLY A 92 17.77 57.35 -51.33
N VAL A 93 17.20 56.54 -52.20
CA VAL A 93 17.87 55.74 -53.23
C VAL A 93 17.83 56.53 -54.54
N THR A 94 18.86 56.38 -55.38
CA THR A 94 18.85 57.07 -56.68
C THR A 94 18.24 56.17 -57.74
N ASN A 95 17.55 56.75 -58.73
CA ASN A 95 16.93 56.00 -59.83
C ASN A 95 17.90 55.00 -60.49
N GLY A 96 19.19 55.35 -60.57
CA GLY A 96 20.23 54.47 -61.12
C GLY A 96 20.58 53.28 -60.20
N ASP A 97 20.55 53.47 -58.89
CA ASP A 97 20.73 52.40 -57.90
C ASP A 97 19.49 51.49 -57.85
N GLU A 98 18.29 52.05 -57.92
CA GLU A 98 17.02 51.29 -57.96
C GLU A 98 16.90 50.41 -59.20
N VAL A 99 17.28 50.93 -60.38
CA VAL A 99 17.36 50.11 -61.60
C VAL A 99 18.38 48.97 -61.44
N ALA A 100 19.44 49.17 -60.67
CA ALA A 100 20.43 48.13 -60.40
C ALA A 100 19.93 47.07 -59.41
N ASP A 101 19.15 47.51 -58.42
CA ASP A 101 18.56 46.69 -57.36
C ASP A 101 17.28 45.97 -57.81
N GLY A 102 16.63 46.50 -58.85
CA GLY A 102 15.40 45.98 -59.43
C GLY A 102 14.14 46.50 -58.74
N THR A 103 14.20 47.69 -58.15
CA THR A 103 13.09 48.39 -57.49
C THR A 103 12.52 49.52 -58.38
N ASP A 104 11.37 50.08 -58.02
CA ASP A 104 10.61 51.07 -58.81
C ASP A 104 10.94 52.53 -58.42
N PRO A 105 11.59 53.32 -59.32
CA PRO A 105 11.99 54.71 -59.04
C PRO A 105 10.88 55.74 -58.80
N LEU A 106 9.63 55.29 -58.79
CA LEU A 106 8.44 56.11 -58.58
C LEU A 106 7.60 55.62 -57.39
N ASP A 107 8.03 54.58 -56.67
CA ASP A 107 7.33 54.02 -55.52
C ASP A 107 8.22 54.05 -54.27
N GLU A 108 7.96 55.03 -53.40
CA GLU A 108 8.79 55.34 -52.22
C GLU A 108 8.92 54.19 -51.19
N CYS A 109 8.16 53.10 -51.38
CA CYS A 109 8.18 51.90 -50.54
C CYS A 109 8.73 50.66 -51.26
N ASP A 110 9.02 50.73 -52.57
CA ASP A 110 9.75 49.69 -53.28
C ASP A 110 11.23 50.04 -53.28
N LEU A 111 11.94 49.70 -52.20
CA LEU A 111 13.37 49.98 -52.07
C LEU A 111 14.15 48.87 -51.38
N ILE A 112 15.47 48.85 -51.61
CA ILE A 112 16.41 48.17 -50.73
C ILE A 112 16.91 49.21 -49.73
N TYR A 113 16.44 49.18 -48.49
CA TYR A 113 16.76 50.19 -47.47
C TYR A 113 18.28 50.42 -47.30
N THR A 114 19.09 49.35 -47.39
CA THR A 114 20.56 49.46 -47.31
C THR A 114 21.24 50.19 -48.49
N SER A 115 20.50 50.47 -49.57
CA SER A 115 20.95 51.19 -50.76
C SER A 115 20.72 52.70 -50.70
N GLN A 116 20.13 53.23 -49.62
CA GLN A 116 20.00 54.68 -49.45
C GLN A 116 21.38 55.38 -49.44
N THR A 117 21.59 56.30 -50.37
CA THR A 117 22.83 57.08 -50.49
C THR A 117 22.64 58.59 -50.44
N VAL A 118 21.39 59.06 -50.55
CA VAL A 118 21.00 60.47 -50.42
C VAL A 118 19.99 60.65 -49.28
N PRO A 119 19.83 61.86 -48.72
CA PRO A 119 18.87 62.07 -47.64
C PRO A 119 17.42 61.92 -48.14
N PRO A 120 16.59 61.08 -47.49
CA PRO A 120 15.21 60.88 -47.89
C PRO A 120 14.36 62.15 -47.69
N SER A 121 13.20 62.16 -48.34
CA SER A 121 12.25 63.25 -48.31
C SER A 121 11.41 63.24 -47.01
N ALA A 122 10.81 64.38 -46.69
CA ALA A 122 9.88 64.47 -45.56
C ALA A 122 8.54 63.75 -45.83
N ALA A 123 8.27 63.35 -47.08
CA ALA A 123 7.10 62.53 -47.42
C ALA A 123 7.39 61.08 -47.01
N TRP A 124 8.51 60.54 -47.47
CA TRP A 124 9.01 59.23 -47.08
C TRP A 124 9.18 59.09 -45.55
N GLU A 125 9.78 60.08 -44.87
CA GLU A 125 9.91 60.03 -43.39
C GLU A 125 8.56 59.93 -42.64
N ALA A 126 7.46 60.35 -43.28
CA ALA A 126 6.11 60.32 -42.72
C ALA A 126 5.25 59.17 -43.26
N ALA A 127 5.75 58.42 -44.25
CA ALA A 127 5.15 57.19 -44.73
C ALA A 127 5.40 56.04 -43.74
N ASP A 128 4.70 54.94 -43.97
CA ASP A 128 4.76 53.67 -43.26
C ASP A 128 4.72 52.61 -44.37
N CYS A 129 5.90 52.17 -44.79
CA CYS A 129 6.06 51.43 -46.03
C CYS A 129 5.76 49.94 -45.91
N ASP A 130 6.03 49.35 -44.75
CA ASP A 130 5.72 47.95 -44.46
C ASP A 130 4.35 47.76 -43.77
N GLY A 131 3.73 48.85 -43.32
CA GLY A 131 2.40 48.88 -42.75
C GLY A 131 2.34 48.35 -41.32
N ASP A 132 3.45 48.37 -40.59
CA ASP A 132 3.56 47.93 -39.20
C ASP A 132 3.00 48.95 -38.19
N GLY A 133 2.60 50.14 -38.66
CA GLY A 133 2.07 51.23 -37.85
C GLY A 133 3.13 52.14 -37.23
N VAL A 134 4.39 52.01 -37.64
CA VAL A 134 5.52 52.90 -37.34
C VAL A 134 5.89 53.65 -38.62
N THR A 135 6.18 54.95 -38.50
CA THR A 135 6.62 55.72 -39.66
C THR A 135 8.09 55.42 -39.98
N ASN A 136 8.48 55.42 -41.25
CA ASN A 136 9.86 55.20 -41.69
C ASN A 136 10.88 56.08 -40.93
N GLY A 137 10.53 57.35 -40.70
CA GLY A 137 11.39 58.28 -39.96
C GLY A 137 11.56 57.94 -38.47
N GLN A 138 10.57 57.29 -37.85
CA GLN A 138 10.63 56.80 -36.48
C GLN A 138 11.44 55.50 -36.39
N GLU A 139 11.33 54.61 -37.37
CA GLU A 139 12.12 53.39 -37.47
C GLU A 139 13.61 53.68 -37.64
N VAL A 140 13.97 54.67 -38.47
CA VAL A 140 15.35 55.17 -38.57
C VAL A 140 15.89 55.64 -37.21
N LEU A 141 15.02 56.20 -36.34
CA LEU A 141 15.41 56.61 -34.98
C LEU A 141 15.54 55.42 -34.02
N ASP A 142 14.69 54.41 -34.18
CA ASP A 142 14.68 53.19 -33.36
C ASP A 142 15.75 52.18 -33.81
N GLY A 143 16.26 52.33 -35.03
CA GLY A 143 17.26 51.46 -35.62
C GLY A 143 16.67 50.20 -36.25
N THR A 144 15.42 50.25 -36.69
CA THR A 144 14.68 49.18 -37.36
C THR A 144 14.59 49.44 -38.87
N ASP A 145 14.11 48.46 -39.65
CA ASP A 145 14.11 48.48 -41.12
C ASP A 145 12.73 48.88 -41.70
N PRO A 146 12.59 50.07 -42.32
CA PRO A 146 11.30 50.61 -42.79
C PRO A 146 10.56 49.85 -43.88
N VAL A 147 11.09 48.73 -44.34
CA VAL A 147 10.46 47.85 -45.33
C VAL A 147 10.31 46.41 -44.85
N ASP A 148 10.73 46.11 -43.61
CA ASP A 148 10.56 44.80 -42.98
C ASP A 148 9.47 44.87 -41.89
N PRO A 149 8.24 44.41 -42.16
CA PRO A 149 7.10 44.55 -41.25
C PRO A 149 7.26 43.84 -39.90
N CYS A 150 8.31 43.01 -39.74
CA CYS A 150 8.63 42.32 -38.50
C CYS A 150 9.85 42.91 -37.77
N ASP A 151 10.52 43.91 -38.34
CA ASP A 151 11.58 44.67 -37.69
C ASP A 151 11.03 46.02 -37.25
N TYR A 152 10.44 46.05 -36.06
CA TYR A 152 9.92 47.29 -35.48
C TYR A 152 10.07 47.34 -33.97
N ASN A 153 9.89 48.53 -33.41
CA ASN A 153 9.89 48.74 -31.96
C ASN A 153 8.44 48.78 -31.43
N PRO A 154 7.97 47.80 -30.64
CA PRO A 154 6.60 47.77 -30.14
C PRO A 154 6.18 49.00 -29.34
N VAL A 155 7.12 49.74 -28.75
CA VAL A 155 6.83 50.98 -28.01
C VAL A 155 6.47 52.15 -28.92
N SER A 156 6.94 52.12 -30.16
CA SER A 156 6.73 53.17 -31.17
C SER A 156 5.51 52.89 -32.05
N GLN A 157 4.98 51.67 -32.02
CA GLN A 157 3.86 51.21 -32.84
C GLN A 157 2.54 51.91 -32.51
N ASP A 158 1.79 52.32 -33.54
CA ASP A 158 0.38 52.68 -33.43
C ASP A 158 -0.50 51.58 -34.04
N VAL A 159 -0.95 50.65 -33.20
CA VAL A 159 -1.85 49.53 -33.57
C VAL A 159 -3.16 49.96 -34.25
N SER A 160 -3.52 51.25 -34.22
CA SER A 160 -4.75 51.73 -34.86
C SER A 160 -4.61 52.04 -36.35
N ILE A 161 -3.38 52.03 -36.86
CA ILE A 161 -3.07 52.36 -38.26
C ILE A 161 -2.32 51.25 -39.01
N VAL A 162 -2.07 50.10 -38.38
CA VAL A 162 -1.46 48.93 -39.01
C VAL A 162 -2.24 48.46 -40.24
N SER A 163 -1.53 47.85 -41.18
CA SER A 163 -2.10 47.34 -42.43
C SER A 163 -2.70 45.94 -42.27
N GLU A 164 -3.66 45.59 -43.14
CA GLU A 164 -4.16 44.21 -43.23
C GLU A 164 -3.04 43.23 -43.65
N ALA A 165 -2.00 43.71 -44.35
CA ALA A 165 -0.86 42.86 -44.70
C ALA A 165 -0.08 42.46 -43.44
N TRP A 166 0.22 43.44 -42.58
CA TRP A 166 0.87 43.21 -41.29
C TRP A 166 0.03 42.34 -40.35
N GLU A 167 -1.28 42.59 -40.25
CA GLU A 167 -2.18 41.77 -39.40
C GLU A 167 -2.19 40.27 -39.77
N ASN A 168 -1.88 39.94 -41.03
CA ASN A 168 -1.85 38.56 -41.54
C ASN A 168 -0.45 37.92 -41.52
N LEU A 169 0.58 38.66 -41.11
CA LEU A 169 1.91 38.10 -40.86
C LEU A 169 1.95 37.37 -39.52
N ASP A 170 2.98 36.55 -39.37
CA ASP A 170 3.37 35.83 -38.18
C ASP A 170 4.87 36.09 -38.05
N CYS A 171 5.21 37.10 -37.24
CA CYS A 171 6.52 37.73 -37.25
C CYS A 171 7.55 36.99 -36.41
N ASP A 172 7.15 36.39 -35.30
CA ASP A 172 8.00 35.55 -34.47
C ASP A 172 7.97 34.07 -34.88
N GLY A 173 6.97 33.67 -35.68
CA GLY A 173 6.90 32.35 -36.27
C GLY A 173 6.26 31.31 -35.35
N ASP A 174 5.49 31.73 -34.35
CA ASP A 174 4.82 30.88 -33.38
C ASP A 174 3.53 30.23 -33.90
N GLY A 175 3.09 30.59 -35.12
CA GLY A 175 1.87 30.07 -35.74
C GLY A 175 0.61 30.88 -35.47
N VAL A 176 0.71 31.99 -34.73
CA VAL A 176 -0.34 32.96 -34.46
C VAL A 176 -0.05 34.23 -35.26
N THR A 177 -1.02 34.70 -36.04
CA THR A 177 -0.82 35.95 -36.79
C THR A 177 -0.80 37.17 -35.86
N ASN A 178 -0.01 38.20 -36.20
CA ASN A 178 0.07 39.48 -35.49
C ASN A 178 -1.30 40.05 -35.10
N GLY A 179 -2.27 40.04 -36.02
CA GLY A 179 -3.62 40.55 -35.76
C GLY A 179 -4.41 39.74 -34.73
N GLN A 180 -4.15 38.44 -34.63
CA GLN A 180 -4.75 37.54 -33.64
C GLN A 180 -4.09 37.75 -32.27
N GLU A 181 -2.79 37.94 -32.21
CA GLU A 181 -2.07 38.22 -30.96
C GLU A 181 -2.50 39.54 -30.32
N ILE A 182 -2.74 40.58 -31.11
CA ILE A 182 -3.32 41.84 -30.60
C ILE A 182 -4.71 41.61 -29.97
N LEU A 183 -5.49 40.63 -30.44
CA LEU A 183 -6.78 40.28 -29.85
C LEU A 183 -6.61 39.49 -28.54
N ASP A 184 -5.61 38.62 -28.49
CA ASP A 184 -5.33 37.74 -27.35
C ASP A 184 -4.53 38.46 -26.24
N GLY A 185 -3.88 39.57 -26.60
CA GLY A 185 -3.06 40.37 -25.70
C GLY A 185 -1.63 39.86 -25.56
N THR A 186 -1.16 39.12 -26.56
CA THR A 186 0.17 38.52 -26.68
C THR A 186 1.06 39.33 -27.63
N SER A 187 2.33 38.96 -27.79
CA SER A 187 3.36 39.80 -28.42
C SER A 187 3.82 39.27 -29.79
N PRO A 188 3.58 40.00 -30.90
CA PRO A 188 3.96 39.56 -32.26
C PRO A 188 5.44 39.40 -32.58
N LEU A 189 6.31 39.61 -31.58
CA LEU A 189 7.76 39.50 -31.71
C LEU A 189 8.36 38.56 -30.65
N ASP A 190 7.55 37.88 -29.85
CA ASP A 190 8.00 37.01 -28.76
C ASP A 190 7.34 35.64 -28.90
N GLU A 191 8.10 34.71 -29.48
CA GLU A 191 7.62 33.39 -29.90
C GLU A 191 7.07 32.50 -28.76
N CYS A 192 7.26 32.93 -27.49
CA CYS A 192 6.78 32.24 -26.29
C CYS A 192 5.70 33.04 -25.53
N ASP A 193 5.32 34.23 -25.99
CA ASP A 193 4.15 34.96 -25.51
C ASP A 193 3.01 34.73 -26.50
N LEU A 194 2.25 33.65 -26.32
CA LEU A 194 1.16 33.26 -27.21
C LEU A 194 -0.04 32.64 -26.48
N ASP A 195 -1.23 32.70 -27.11
CA ASP A 195 -2.33 31.79 -26.81
C ASP A 195 -2.22 30.61 -27.77
N TRP A 196 -1.66 29.49 -27.30
CA TRP A 196 -1.45 28.28 -28.08
C TRP A 196 -2.73 27.80 -28.79
N THR A 197 -3.92 28.05 -28.22
CA THR A 197 -5.19 27.65 -28.83
C THR A 197 -5.60 28.51 -30.03
N SER A 198 -4.94 29.66 -30.23
CA SER A 198 -5.17 30.62 -31.30
C SER A 198 -4.30 30.40 -32.54
N GLN A 199 -3.41 29.40 -32.55
CA GLN A 199 -2.63 29.06 -33.74
C GLN A 199 -3.50 28.89 -34.98
N ASN A 200 -3.25 29.73 -35.99
CA ASN A 200 -4.09 29.87 -37.17
C ASN A 200 -3.29 29.75 -38.48
N VAL A 201 -1.96 29.74 -38.41
CA VAL A 201 -1.02 29.46 -39.51
C VAL A 201 0.01 28.40 -39.06
N PRO A 202 0.72 27.74 -39.99
CA PRO A 202 1.74 26.76 -39.59
C PRO A 202 2.95 27.45 -38.93
N PRO A 203 3.36 27.04 -37.70
CA PRO A 203 4.52 27.61 -37.03
C PRO A 203 5.83 27.28 -37.75
N THR A 204 6.86 28.06 -37.44
CA THR A 204 8.21 27.90 -38.00
C THR A 204 8.94 26.69 -37.40
N GLN A 205 9.98 26.22 -38.09
CA GLN A 205 10.82 25.15 -37.55
C GLN A 205 11.63 25.62 -36.34
N ALA A 206 11.95 26.92 -36.24
CA ALA A 206 12.66 27.47 -35.09
C ALA A 206 11.82 27.32 -33.82
N TRP A 207 10.56 27.75 -33.89
CA TRP A 207 9.58 27.59 -32.82
C TRP A 207 9.36 26.11 -32.46
N LEU A 208 9.16 25.23 -33.44
CA LEU A 208 8.95 23.79 -33.20
C LEU A 208 10.14 23.09 -32.51
N ASP A 209 11.36 23.56 -32.75
CA ASP A 209 12.58 23.05 -32.12
C ASP A 209 12.89 23.74 -30.78
N GLY A 210 12.13 24.80 -30.44
CA GLY A 210 12.19 25.54 -29.18
C GLY A 210 11.47 24.82 -28.03
N ASP A 211 11.54 25.44 -26.86
CA ASP A 211 11.00 24.96 -25.57
C ASP A 211 10.67 26.24 -24.79
N CYS A 212 9.41 26.65 -24.85
CA CYS A 212 8.99 27.99 -24.44
C CYS A 212 8.76 28.13 -22.92
N ASP A 213 8.24 27.09 -22.28
CA ASP A 213 8.06 27.03 -20.82
C ASP A 213 9.28 26.46 -20.08
N GLY A 214 10.23 25.86 -20.81
CA GLY A 214 11.47 25.35 -20.29
C GLY A 214 11.31 24.04 -19.54
N ASP A 215 10.27 23.26 -19.80
CA ASP A 215 10.02 21.97 -19.17
C ASP A 215 10.91 20.84 -19.72
N GLY A 216 11.65 21.08 -20.80
CA GLY A 216 12.52 20.11 -21.47
C GLY A 216 11.84 19.28 -22.56
N VAL A 217 10.56 19.54 -22.84
CA VAL A 217 9.81 19.06 -23.99
C VAL A 217 9.80 20.17 -25.04
N THR A 218 10.05 19.83 -26.30
CA THR A 218 10.03 20.85 -27.35
C THR A 218 8.60 21.21 -27.71
N ASN A 219 8.33 22.47 -28.05
CA ASN A 219 7.03 22.94 -28.51
C ASN A 219 6.41 22.02 -29.57
N GLY A 220 7.20 21.56 -30.55
CA GLY A 220 6.74 20.66 -31.61
C GLY A 220 6.31 19.26 -31.15
N GLN A 221 6.88 18.78 -30.05
CA GLN A 221 6.52 17.51 -29.42
C GLN A 221 5.22 17.68 -28.63
N GLU A 222 5.06 18.78 -27.90
CA GLU A 222 3.85 19.12 -27.17
C GLU A 222 2.65 19.32 -28.08
N VAL A 223 2.83 19.99 -29.22
CA VAL A 223 1.81 20.06 -30.30
C VAL A 223 1.32 18.66 -30.69
N SER A 224 2.24 17.70 -30.78
CA SER A 224 1.93 16.33 -31.17
C SER A 224 1.22 15.56 -30.05
N ASP A 225 1.58 15.84 -28.80
CA ASP A 225 1.02 15.19 -27.61
C ASP A 225 -0.31 15.81 -27.17
N GLY A 226 -0.56 17.05 -27.58
CA GLY A 226 -1.72 17.84 -27.20
C GLY A 226 -1.58 18.50 -25.82
N THR A 227 -0.35 18.76 -25.40
CA THR A 227 -0.01 19.55 -24.21
C THR A 227 0.25 21.02 -24.57
N ASP A 228 0.40 21.90 -23.58
CA ASP A 228 0.45 23.35 -23.76
C ASP A 228 1.89 23.90 -23.71
N PRO A 229 2.48 24.36 -24.84
CA PRO A 229 3.89 24.78 -24.92
C PRO A 229 4.33 25.99 -24.09
N VAL A 230 3.40 26.58 -23.34
CA VAL A 230 3.66 27.73 -22.46
C VAL A 230 3.29 27.44 -21.00
N ASP A 231 2.75 26.26 -20.68
CA ASP A 231 2.44 25.85 -19.32
C ASP A 231 3.44 24.77 -18.85
N PRO A 232 4.44 25.14 -18.01
CA PRO A 232 5.53 24.23 -17.62
C PRO A 232 5.08 22.98 -16.85
N CYS A 233 3.81 22.90 -16.48
CA CYS A 233 3.20 21.78 -15.76
C CYS A 233 2.19 21.00 -16.60
N ASP A 234 1.99 21.34 -17.87
CA ASP A 234 1.21 20.56 -18.82
C ASP A 234 2.16 19.90 -19.82
N PHE A 235 2.70 18.75 -19.45
CA PHE A 235 3.62 18.01 -20.31
C PHE A 235 3.54 16.50 -20.11
N ILE A 236 4.26 15.74 -20.94
CA ILE A 236 4.43 14.30 -20.76
C ILE A 236 5.88 14.01 -20.37
N LEU A 237 6.08 13.55 -19.14
CA LEU A 237 7.40 13.28 -18.55
C LEU A 237 8.31 12.38 -19.42
N GLU A 238 7.75 11.38 -20.11
CA GLU A 238 8.54 10.49 -20.98
C GLU A 238 9.13 11.18 -22.23
N ASN A 239 8.63 12.38 -22.57
CA ASN A 239 9.03 13.16 -23.74
C ASN A 239 9.98 14.32 -23.43
N GLN A 240 10.42 14.48 -22.17
CA GLN A 240 11.51 15.39 -21.82
C GLN A 240 12.82 14.91 -22.47
N THR A 241 13.21 15.58 -23.55
CA THR A 241 14.40 15.22 -24.35
C THR A 241 15.46 16.31 -24.39
N VAL A 242 15.13 17.50 -23.90
CA VAL A 242 16.01 18.65 -23.69
C VAL A 242 16.25 18.81 -22.18
N ASP A 243 17.36 19.46 -21.80
CA ASP A 243 17.63 19.76 -20.38
C ASP A 243 16.63 20.83 -19.90
N PRO A 244 15.81 20.57 -18.85
CA PRO A 244 14.87 21.55 -18.34
C PRO A 244 15.54 22.82 -17.80
N SER A 245 14.78 23.92 -17.81
CA SER A 245 15.22 25.22 -17.33
C SER A 245 15.34 25.27 -15.81
N GLN A 246 16.08 26.26 -15.28
CA GLN A 246 16.13 26.46 -13.83
C GLN A 246 14.78 26.94 -13.27
N GLU A 247 13.97 27.63 -14.07
CA GLU A 247 12.65 28.11 -13.65
C GLU A 247 11.68 26.94 -13.45
N TRP A 248 11.70 25.96 -14.37
CA TRP A 248 10.98 24.70 -14.23
C TRP A 248 11.46 23.91 -13.01
N LEU A 249 12.78 23.76 -12.82
CA LEU A 249 13.33 23.03 -11.66
C LEU A 249 12.95 23.65 -10.30
N ASP A 250 12.74 24.96 -10.25
CA ASP A 250 12.35 25.69 -9.03
C ASP A 250 10.81 25.71 -8.81
N THR A 251 10.04 25.19 -9.77
CA THR A 251 8.56 25.08 -9.72
C THR A 251 8.14 23.79 -9.01
N ASP A 252 6.90 23.78 -8.51
CA ASP A 252 6.20 22.65 -7.88
C ASP A 252 4.91 22.49 -8.69
N CYS A 253 4.90 21.54 -9.62
CA CYS A 253 3.87 21.45 -10.64
C CYS A 253 2.58 20.78 -10.15
N ASP A 254 2.71 19.73 -9.34
CA ASP A 254 1.57 18.99 -8.81
C ASP A 254 1.06 19.56 -7.46
N GLY A 255 1.83 20.47 -6.86
CA GLY A 255 1.49 21.19 -5.64
C GLY A 255 1.65 20.35 -4.38
N ASP A 256 2.51 19.34 -4.37
CA ASP A 256 2.78 18.47 -3.23
C ASP A 256 3.75 19.09 -2.20
N GLY A 257 4.42 20.19 -2.54
CA GLY A 257 5.39 20.86 -1.67
C GLY A 257 6.86 20.51 -1.95
N VAL A 258 7.13 19.63 -2.90
CA VAL A 258 8.44 19.27 -3.44
C VAL A 258 8.64 20.04 -4.76
N THR A 259 9.87 20.41 -5.09
CA THR A 259 10.14 21.08 -6.36
C THR A 259 10.47 20.04 -7.42
N ASN A 260 10.12 20.30 -8.68
CA ASN A 260 10.42 19.42 -9.81
C ASN A 260 11.91 19.01 -9.83
N GLY A 261 12.81 19.92 -9.44
CA GLY A 261 14.24 19.63 -9.37
C GLY A 261 14.65 18.69 -8.23
N ASP A 262 13.97 18.74 -7.09
CA ASP A 262 14.16 17.79 -5.99
C ASP A 262 13.57 16.42 -6.36
N GLU A 263 12.39 16.38 -7.00
CA GLU A 263 11.76 15.15 -7.48
C GLU A 263 12.58 14.40 -8.53
N VAL A 264 13.16 15.14 -9.49
CA VAL A 264 14.10 14.57 -10.45
C VAL A 264 15.33 13.96 -9.76
N ALA A 265 15.76 14.54 -8.63
CA ALA A 265 16.89 14.03 -7.86
C ALA A 265 16.53 12.78 -7.04
N ASP A 266 15.31 12.74 -6.51
CA ASP A 266 14.78 11.65 -5.68
C ASP A 266 14.21 10.50 -6.52
N GLY A 267 13.89 10.78 -7.78
CA GLY A 267 13.34 9.82 -8.74
C GLY A 267 11.82 9.67 -8.67
N THR A 268 11.12 10.72 -8.24
CA THR A 268 9.66 10.81 -8.16
C THR A 268 9.08 11.59 -9.36
N ASP A 269 7.76 11.59 -9.54
CA ASP A 269 7.07 12.16 -10.72
C ASP A 269 6.51 13.57 -10.46
N PRO A 270 7.05 14.62 -11.11
CA PRO A 270 6.62 16.02 -10.89
C PRO A 270 5.18 16.39 -11.26
N LEU A 271 4.42 15.43 -11.75
CA LEU A 271 3.01 15.60 -12.12
C LEU A 271 2.07 14.73 -11.28
N ASP A 272 2.60 13.91 -10.36
CA ASP A 272 1.82 13.05 -9.47
C ASP A 272 2.08 13.38 -8.01
N PHE A 273 1.16 14.16 -7.42
CA PHE A 273 1.30 14.67 -6.06
C PHE A 273 1.36 13.60 -4.95
N CYS A 274 1.15 12.32 -5.28
CA CYS A 274 1.33 11.19 -4.36
C CYS A 274 2.62 10.41 -4.58
N ASP A 275 3.37 10.68 -5.65
CA ASP A 275 4.72 10.15 -5.86
C ASP A 275 5.74 11.18 -5.37
N LEU A 276 6.10 11.12 -4.09
CA LEU A 276 7.05 12.07 -3.50
C LEU A 276 7.97 11.45 -2.44
N ASP A 277 9.14 12.04 -2.26
CA ASP A 277 9.90 11.88 -1.01
C ASP A 277 9.42 12.97 -0.03
N TRP A 278 8.59 12.56 0.94
CA TRP A 278 8.07 13.42 2.00
C TRP A 278 9.17 14.24 2.72
N THR A 279 10.39 13.74 2.80
CA THR A 279 11.50 14.44 3.45
C THR A 279 12.08 15.60 2.63
N SER A 280 11.75 15.66 1.35
CA SER A 280 12.16 16.68 0.38
C SER A 280 11.16 17.83 0.23
N GLN A 281 10.04 17.83 0.97
CA GLN A 281 9.14 18.97 0.98
C GLN A 281 9.82 20.23 1.53
N THR A 282 10.04 21.22 0.65
CA THR A 282 10.68 22.48 1.00
C THR A 282 9.82 23.71 0.71
N VAL A 283 8.74 23.56 -0.05
CA VAL A 283 7.77 24.61 -0.35
C VAL A 283 6.39 24.28 0.27
N PRO A 284 5.52 25.28 0.52
CA PRO A 284 4.21 25.01 1.12
C PRO A 284 3.30 24.23 0.17
N PRO A 285 2.75 23.07 0.57
CA PRO A 285 1.89 22.27 -0.29
C PRO A 285 0.55 22.95 -0.58
N SER A 286 -0.06 22.52 -1.69
CA SER A 286 -1.35 22.98 -2.16
C SER A 286 -2.51 22.51 -1.26
N GLN A 287 -3.67 23.17 -1.39
CA GLN A 287 -4.88 22.70 -0.70
C GLN A 287 -5.45 21.42 -1.29
N ALA A 288 -5.10 21.08 -2.53
CA ALA A 288 -5.54 19.83 -3.16
C ALA A 288 -4.80 18.66 -2.50
N TRP A 289 -3.46 18.75 -2.42
CA TRP A 289 -2.62 17.77 -1.73
C TRP A 289 -3.01 17.60 -0.26
N LEU A 290 -3.17 18.69 0.50
CA LEU A 290 -3.56 18.61 1.92
C LEU A 290 -4.91 17.92 2.19
N ALA A 291 -5.80 17.88 1.20
CA ALA A 291 -7.12 17.25 1.30
C ALA A 291 -7.17 15.86 0.66
N ALA A 292 -6.10 15.44 0.00
CA ALA A 292 -5.92 14.09 -0.50
C ALA A 292 -5.52 13.14 0.64
N ASP A 293 -5.50 11.86 0.31
CA ASP A 293 -5.09 10.72 1.12
C ASP A 293 -4.31 9.85 0.13
N CYS A 294 -2.99 9.97 0.17
CA CYS A 294 -2.12 9.47 -0.89
C CYS A 294 -1.77 7.99 -0.75
N ASP A 295 -1.65 7.49 0.47
CA ASP A 295 -1.41 6.08 0.75
C ASP A 295 -2.69 5.27 1.00
N GLY A 296 -3.84 5.96 1.14
CA GLY A 296 -5.15 5.36 1.22
C GLY A 296 -5.44 4.76 2.59
N ASP A 297 -4.75 5.19 3.64
CA ASP A 297 -4.94 4.75 5.02
C ASP A 297 -6.20 5.33 5.68
N GLY A 298 -6.89 6.26 5.01
CA GLY A 298 -8.08 6.94 5.51
C GLY A 298 -7.79 8.19 6.35
N VAL A 299 -6.55 8.64 6.41
CA VAL A 299 -6.09 9.91 6.98
C VAL A 299 -5.71 10.83 5.82
N THR A 300 -6.10 12.10 5.89
CA THR A 300 -5.68 13.04 4.84
C THR A 300 -4.23 13.46 5.06
N ASN A 301 -3.48 13.71 3.99
CA ASN A 301 -2.10 14.20 4.05
C ASN A 301 -1.94 15.38 5.00
N GLY A 302 -2.88 16.33 4.97
CA GLY A 302 -2.85 17.51 5.85
C GLY A 302 -3.06 17.22 7.34
N GLN A 303 -3.71 16.12 7.69
CA GLN A 303 -3.89 15.63 9.05
C GLN A 303 -2.63 14.87 9.51
N GLU A 304 -2.01 14.10 8.64
CA GLU A 304 -0.74 13.42 8.91
C GLU A 304 0.41 14.39 9.16
N VAL A 305 0.47 15.50 8.39
CA VAL A 305 1.42 16.60 8.68
C VAL A 305 1.25 17.13 10.12
N VAL A 306 0.01 17.14 10.63
CA VAL A 306 -0.30 17.60 11.99
C VAL A 306 0.10 16.55 13.03
N ASP A 307 -0.14 15.27 12.73
CA ASP A 307 0.13 14.15 13.62
C ASP A 307 1.62 13.75 13.62
N GLY A 308 2.35 14.14 12.58
CA GLY A 308 3.76 13.86 12.37
C GLY A 308 4.02 12.50 11.74
N THR A 309 3.05 11.97 11.01
CA THR A 309 3.11 10.71 10.27
C THR A 309 3.38 10.97 8.78
N ASN A 310 3.60 9.94 7.98
CA ASN A 310 4.11 10.05 6.61
C ASN A 310 3.01 9.84 5.55
N PRO A 311 2.64 10.88 4.78
CA PRO A 311 1.51 10.84 3.82
C PRO A 311 1.58 9.88 2.64
N VAL A 312 2.66 9.13 2.52
CA VAL A 312 2.87 8.16 1.44
C VAL A 312 3.24 6.78 1.99
N ASP A 313 3.23 6.61 3.32
CA ASP A 313 3.49 5.34 3.97
C ASP A 313 2.22 4.85 4.68
N PRO A 314 1.48 3.90 4.07
CA PRO A 314 0.17 3.47 4.55
C PRO A 314 0.17 2.83 5.94
N CYS A 315 1.35 2.52 6.49
CA CYS A 315 1.51 1.95 7.83
C CYS A 315 2.05 2.96 8.86
N ASP A 316 2.29 4.21 8.46
CA ASP A 316 2.65 5.31 9.37
C ASP A 316 1.48 6.27 9.49
N TYR A 317 0.58 6.00 10.44
CA TYR A 317 -0.61 6.82 10.70
C TYR A 317 -1.00 6.85 12.18
N ASP A 318 -1.83 7.83 12.58
CA ASP A 318 -2.45 7.86 13.91
C ASP A 318 -3.83 7.19 13.87
N PRO A 319 -4.04 6.03 14.52
CA PRO A 319 -5.34 5.35 14.55
C PRO A 319 -6.50 6.21 15.08
N LEU A 320 -6.23 7.28 15.84
CA LEU A 320 -7.25 8.22 16.31
C LEU A 320 -7.73 9.22 15.25
N SER A 321 -6.94 9.43 14.21
CA SER A 321 -7.22 10.34 13.09
C SER A 321 -7.84 9.63 11.88
N GLN A 322 -7.76 8.30 11.84
CA GLN A 322 -8.25 7.46 10.74
C GLN A 322 -9.78 7.53 10.56
N ASP A 323 -10.22 7.68 9.30
CA ASP A 323 -11.60 7.43 8.89
C ASP A 323 -11.71 6.10 8.15
N ILE A 324 -12.11 5.06 8.87
CA ILE A 324 -12.32 3.69 8.35
C ILE A 324 -13.30 3.66 7.15
N SER A 325 -14.13 4.69 6.95
CA SER A 325 -15.04 4.73 5.80
C SER A 325 -14.40 5.19 4.48
N THR A 326 -13.16 5.67 4.52
CA THR A 326 -12.42 6.18 3.37
C THR A 326 -11.15 5.39 3.03
N ILE A 327 -10.80 4.37 3.81
CA ILE A 327 -9.66 3.48 3.53
C ILE A 327 -9.74 2.85 2.14
N SER A 328 -8.57 2.64 1.54
CA SER A 328 -8.40 2.04 0.22
C SER A 328 -8.39 0.50 0.28
N ALA A 329 -8.64 -0.14 -0.86
CA ALA A 329 -8.55 -1.60 -0.95
C ALA A 329 -7.10 -2.08 -0.92
N GLU A 330 -6.17 -1.20 -1.29
CA GLU A 330 -4.73 -1.39 -1.21
C GLU A 330 -4.30 -1.47 0.26
N TRP A 331 -4.73 -0.51 1.08
CA TRP A 331 -4.47 -0.49 2.52
C TRP A 331 -5.12 -1.69 3.25
N GLU A 332 -6.36 -2.04 2.91
CA GLU A 332 -7.06 -3.21 3.47
C GLU A 332 -6.28 -4.53 3.31
N ALA A 333 -5.45 -4.65 2.28
CA ALA A 333 -4.70 -5.85 1.96
C ALA A 333 -3.26 -5.86 2.49
N LEU A 334 -2.82 -4.79 3.14
CA LEU A 334 -1.53 -4.71 3.82
C LEU A 334 -1.56 -5.46 5.16
N ASP A 335 -0.36 -5.73 5.64
CA ASP A 335 -0.01 -6.31 6.94
C ASP A 335 1.05 -5.36 7.49
N CYS A 336 0.59 -4.37 8.26
CA CYS A 336 1.40 -3.19 8.59
C CYS A 336 2.40 -3.44 9.72
N ASP A 337 2.03 -4.24 10.70
CA ASP A 337 2.88 -4.63 11.82
C ASP A 337 3.69 -5.91 11.55
N GLY A 338 3.36 -6.64 10.47
CA GLY A 338 4.09 -7.79 10.00
C GLY A 338 3.79 -9.06 10.79
N ASP A 339 2.63 -9.16 11.44
CA ASP A 339 2.22 -10.32 12.22
C ASP A 339 1.63 -11.47 11.36
N GLY A 340 1.42 -11.22 10.07
CA GLY A 340 0.85 -12.17 9.11
C GLY A 340 -0.68 -12.12 8.97
N VAL A 341 -1.33 -11.15 9.60
CA VAL A 341 -2.75 -10.82 9.48
C VAL A 341 -2.88 -9.55 8.63
N THR A 342 -3.97 -9.44 7.86
CA THR A 342 -4.20 -8.22 7.07
C THR A 342 -4.94 -7.18 7.89
N ASN A 343 -4.67 -5.90 7.63
CA ASN A 343 -5.34 -4.78 8.28
C ASN A 343 -6.88 -4.93 8.27
N LEU A 344 -7.46 -5.46 7.18
CA LEU A 344 -8.90 -5.72 7.10
C LEU A 344 -9.35 -6.82 8.06
N ASP A 345 -8.61 -7.92 8.16
CA ASP A 345 -8.95 -9.02 9.05
C ASP A 345 -8.87 -8.57 10.52
N GLU A 346 -7.86 -7.77 10.87
CA GLU A 346 -7.72 -7.19 12.20
C GLU A 346 -8.85 -6.22 12.56
N ILE A 347 -9.27 -5.35 11.63
CA ILE A 347 -10.46 -4.50 11.85
C ILE A 347 -11.71 -5.34 12.08
N LEU A 348 -11.85 -6.49 11.42
CA LEU A 348 -12.99 -7.39 11.58
C LEU A 348 -12.95 -8.13 12.93
N ASP A 349 -11.76 -8.48 13.38
CA ASP A 349 -11.51 -9.17 14.65
C ASP A 349 -11.47 -8.22 15.85
N GLY A 350 -11.27 -6.93 15.59
CA GLY A 350 -11.23 -5.87 16.58
C GLY A 350 -9.86 -5.72 17.25
N THR A 351 -8.79 -6.05 16.53
CA THR A 351 -7.39 -5.89 16.92
C THR A 351 -6.75 -4.68 16.22
N ASP A 352 -5.47 -4.38 16.50
CA ASP A 352 -4.80 -3.13 16.07
C ASP A 352 -3.75 -3.38 14.97
N PRO A 353 -3.97 -2.90 13.72
CA PRO A 353 -3.06 -3.12 12.59
C PRO A 353 -1.63 -2.60 12.70
N LEU A 354 -1.30 -1.92 13.79
CA LEU A 354 0.03 -1.40 14.08
C LEU A 354 0.68 -2.07 15.30
N ASP A 355 0.03 -3.06 15.92
CA ASP A 355 0.53 -3.78 17.10
C ASP A 355 0.67 -5.27 16.82
N LEU A 356 1.91 -5.67 16.51
CA LEU A 356 2.29 -7.04 16.16
C LEU A 356 1.91 -8.12 17.19
N CYS A 357 1.50 -7.74 18.41
CA CYS A 357 1.03 -8.66 19.45
C CYS A 357 -0.47 -8.57 19.74
N ASP A 358 -1.21 -7.66 19.10
CA ASP A 358 -2.67 -7.58 19.17
C ASP A 358 -3.25 -8.17 17.90
N PHE A 359 -3.40 -9.50 17.87
CA PHE A 359 -3.97 -10.20 16.73
C PHE A 359 -4.72 -11.46 17.13
N VAL A 360 -5.38 -12.09 16.16
CA VAL A 360 -6.01 -13.39 16.33
C VAL A 360 -5.26 -14.45 15.53
N LEU A 361 -4.67 -15.43 16.22
CA LEU A 361 -3.83 -16.47 15.60
C LEU A 361 -4.55 -17.26 14.49
N GLU A 362 -5.87 -17.45 14.56
CA GLU A 362 -6.63 -18.14 13.49
C GLU A 362 -6.79 -17.32 12.19
N SER A 363 -6.53 -16.01 12.25
CA SER A 363 -6.60 -15.06 11.13
C SER A 363 -5.24 -14.84 10.46
N GLN A 364 -4.15 -15.40 11.01
CA GLN A 364 -2.82 -15.36 10.40
C GLN A 364 -2.79 -16.19 9.12
N THR A 365 -2.84 -15.51 7.97
CA THR A 365 -2.91 -16.16 6.64
C THR A 365 -1.72 -15.85 5.73
N LEU A 366 -0.91 -14.87 6.10
CA LEU A 366 0.35 -14.51 5.46
C LEU A 366 1.54 -15.11 6.24
N ASP A 367 2.72 -15.06 5.64
CA ASP A 367 3.95 -15.46 6.33
C ASP A 367 4.38 -14.28 7.25
N PRO A 368 4.49 -14.47 8.58
CA PRO A 368 4.87 -13.40 9.49
C PRO A 368 6.28 -12.87 9.23
N SER A 369 6.51 -11.62 9.62
CA SER A 369 7.79 -10.95 9.50
C SER A 369 8.84 -11.53 10.46
N GLN A 370 10.12 -11.24 10.19
CA GLN A 370 11.20 -11.62 11.12
C GLN A 370 11.11 -10.84 12.44
N GLU A 371 10.57 -9.62 12.41
CA GLU A 371 10.40 -8.80 13.61
C GLU A 371 9.37 -9.41 14.55
N TRP A 372 8.24 -9.88 14.00
CA TRP A 372 7.26 -10.67 14.74
C TRP A 372 7.88 -11.96 15.30
N LEU A 373 8.65 -12.72 14.50
CA LEU A 373 9.29 -13.97 14.96
C LEU A 373 10.32 -13.77 16.08
N ASP A 374 10.98 -12.61 16.13
CA ASP A 374 11.99 -12.27 17.14
C ASP A 374 11.38 -11.61 18.39
N THR A 375 10.07 -11.32 18.38
CA THR A 375 9.33 -10.73 19.50
C THR A 375 8.75 -11.82 20.40
N ASP A 376 8.47 -11.45 21.64
CA ASP A 376 7.91 -12.29 22.71
C ASP A 376 6.63 -11.58 23.16
N CYS A 377 5.49 -12.03 22.63
CA CYS A 377 4.24 -11.26 22.71
C CYS A 377 3.52 -11.42 24.05
N ASP A 378 3.52 -12.60 24.62
CA ASP A 378 2.93 -12.87 25.94
C ASP A 378 3.90 -12.63 27.11
N ASN A 379 5.19 -12.44 26.84
CA ASN A 379 6.27 -12.15 27.79
C ASN A 379 6.62 -13.32 28.72
N ASP A 380 6.50 -14.55 28.23
CA ASP A 380 6.84 -15.77 28.96
C ASP A 380 8.36 -16.10 28.93
N GLY A 381 9.10 -15.45 28.02
CA GLY A 381 10.54 -15.62 27.83
C GLY A 381 10.94 -16.46 26.63
N LEU A 382 10.00 -16.94 25.82
CA LEU A 382 10.19 -17.50 24.49
C LEU A 382 9.84 -16.45 23.43
N THR A 383 10.52 -16.52 22.28
CA THR A 383 10.09 -15.74 21.13
C THR A 383 8.98 -16.46 20.37
N ASN A 384 8.10 -15.72 19.70
CA ASN A 384 7.04 -16.26 18.86
C ASN A 384 7.57 -17.33 17.87
N GLY A 385 8.79 -17.12 17.36
CA GLY A 385 9.47 -18.09 16.48
C GLY A 385 9.93 -19.37 17.18
N GLU A 386 10.36 -19.31 18.44
CA GLU A 386 10.67 -20.48 19.27
C GLU A 386 9.40 -21.25 19.63
N GLU A 387 8.33 -20.54 19.97
CA GLU A 387 7.03 -21.10 20.30
C GLU A 387 6.42 -21.87 19.12
N ILE A 388 6.46 -21.30 17.91
CA ILE A 388 6.06 -22.03 16.69
C ILE A 388 6.88 -23.32 16.49
N GLU A 389 8.18 -23.31 16.85
CA GLU A 389 9.05 -24.49 16.68
C GLU A 389 8.68 -25.61 17.66
N ILE A 390 8.26 -25.27 18.89
CA ILE A 390 7.88 -26.24 19.92
C ILE A 390 6.38 -26.57 19.92
N GLY A 391 5.55 -25.70 19.34
CA GLY A 391 4.10 -25.87 19.17
C GLY A 391 3.23 -25.17 20.21
N THR A 392 3.79 -24.24 20.99
CA THR A 392 3.07 -23.40 21.97
C THR A 392 2.39 -22.20 21.28
N ASP A 393 1.53 -21.49 22.01
CA ASP A 393 0.71 -20.37 21.49
C ASP A 393 1.36 -19.01 21.81
N PRO A 394 1.85 -18.25 20.79
CA PRO A 394 2.57 -16.99 21.00
C PRO A 394 1.84 -15.84 21.70
N LEU A 395 0.55 -16.03 22.00
CA LEU A 395 -0.27 -15.06 22.71
C LEU A 395 -0.72 -15.56 24.09
N ASN A 396 -0.19 -16.69 24.56
CA ASN A 396 -0.62 -17.34 25.79
C ASN A 396 0.56 -17.91 26.58
N GLU A 397 0.91 -17.21 27.67
CA GLU A 397 2.08 -17.52 28.50
C GLU A 397 2.11 -18.94 29.10
N ASP A 398 1.00 -19.66 29.13
CA ASP A 398 0.84 -21.03 29.66
C ASP A 398 -0.08 -21.82 28.71
N THR A 399 0.52 -22.53 27.76
CA THR A 399 -0.19 -23.14 26.63
C THR A 399 -1.11 -24.29 27.06
N ASP A 400 -0.65 -25.15 27.96
CA ASP A 400 -1.41 -26.32 28.41
C ASP A 400 -2.28 -26.05 29.65
N GLY A 401 -2.06 -24.91 30.30
CA GLY A 401 -2.88 -24.39 31.37
C GLY A 401 -2.60 -25.03 32.72
N ASP A 402 -1.38 -25.49 32.98
CA ASP A 402 -1.02 -26.15 34.24
C ASP A 402 -0.53 -25.19 35.34
N GLY A 403 -0.30 -23.92 35.01
CA GLY A 403 0.18 -22.88 35.92
C GLY A 403 1.67 -22.56 35.84
N VAL A 404 2.46 -23.31 35.06
CA VAL A 404 3.84 -22.98 34.70
C VAL A 404 3.84 -22.34 33.32
N ILE A 405 4.66 -21.32 33.12
CA ILE A 405 4.74 -20.64 31.82
C ILE A 405 5.65 -21.42 30.86
N ASP A 406 5.36 -21.43 29.56
CA ASP A 406 6.03 -22.31 28.58
C ASP A 406 7.56 -22.10 28.59
N GLY A 407 8.01 -20.85 28.71
CA GLY A 407 9.41 -20.48 28.84
C GLY A 407 10.11 -21.03 30.08
N ASP A 408 9.43 -21.14 31.22
CA ASP A 408 9.98 -21.74 32.44
C ASP A 408 10.07 -23.26 32.30
N GLU A 409 9.08 -23.89 31.67
CA GLU A 409 9.09 -25.33 31.38
C GLU A 409 10.22 -25.76 30.46
N VAL A 410 10.45 -25.00 29.38
CA VAL A 410 11.59 -25.23 28.49
C VAL A 410 12.92 -25.11 29.24
N ASN A 411 13.00 -24.21 30.23
CA ASN A 411 14.20 -24.03 31.07
C ASN A 411 14.39 -25.17 32.09
N ASP A 412 13.30 -25.66 32.67
CA ASP A 412 13.29 -26.76 33.64
C ASP A 412 13.41 -28.14 32.97
N GLY A 413 13.07 -28.22 31.67
CA GLY A 413 13.17 -29.41 30.84
C GLY A 413 11.92 -30.28 30.84
N THR A 414 10.77 -29.69 31.16
CA THR A 414 9.43 -30.27 31.08
C THR A 414 8.79 -29.98 29.70
N ASP A 415 7.58 -30.48 29.42
CA ASP A 415 6.92 -30.39 28.10
C ASP A 415 5.71 -29.43 28.16
N PRO A 416 5.80 -28.22 27.58
CA PRO A 416 4.76 -27.18 27.70
C PRO A 416 3.46 -27.45 26.93
N LEU A 417 3.29 -28.68 26.48
CA LEU A 417 2.09 -29.18 25.81
C LEU A 417 1.49 -30.37 26.56
N ASP A 418 2.06 -30.75 27.70
CA ASP A 418 1.63 -31.85 28.55
C ASP A 418 1.34 -31.33 29.96
N VAL A 419 0.07 -31.04 30.19
CA VAL A 419 -0.56 -30.53 31.43
C VAL A 419 -0.22 -31.28 32.74
N CYS A 420 0.51 -32.40 32.67
CA CYS A 420 0.98 -33.19 33.80
C CYS A 420 2.51 -33.38 33.86
N ASP A 421 3.28 -32.84 32.90
CA ASP A 421 4.74 -32.83 32.92
C ASP A 421 5.21 -31.44 33.30
N PHE A 422 5.25 -31.14 34.61
CA PHE A 422 5.69 -29.83 35.13
C PHE A 422 6.39 -29.97 36.48
N GLU A 423 7.04 -28.90 36.93
CA GLU A 423 7.61 -28.79 38.28
C GLU A 423 6.68 -27.93 39.17
N PHE A 424 6.04 -28.54 40.18
CA PHE A 424 5.04 -27.85 41.01
C PHE A 424 5.56 -26.57 41.69
N ASP A 425 6.84 -26.55 42.08
CA ASP A 425 7.49 -25.36 42.67
C ASP A 425 7.67 -24.19 41.66
N SER A 426 7.53 -24.45 40.36
CA SER A 426 7.67 -23.48 39.25
C SER A 426 6.34 -22.84 38.82
N GLN A 427 5.20 -23.22 39.40
CA GLN A 427 3.92 -22.58 39.10
C GLN A 427 3.94 -21.09 39.50
N THR A 428 3.70 -20.21 38.52
CA THR A 428 3.69 -18.75 38.72
C THR A 428 2.38 -18.08 38.29
N VAL A 429 1.57 -18.75 37.47
CA VAL A 429 0.24 -18.31 37.03
C VAL A 429 -0.85 -19.20 37.61
N ASP A 430 -2.12 -18.77 37.52
CA ASP A 430 -3.25 -19.52 38.07
C ASP A 430 -3.58 -20.69 37.11
N PRO A 431 -3.50 -21.97 37.54
CA PRO A 431 -3.79 -23.11 36.66
C PRO A 431 -5.24 -23.10 36.14
N SER A 432 -5.42 -23.70 34.97
CA SER A 432 -6.70 -23.81 34.29
C SER A 432 -7.72 -24.66 35.06
N GLN A 433 -9.01 -24.49 34.76
CA GLN A 433 -10.04 -25.37 35.35
C GLN A 433 -9.93 -26.82 34.86
N GLU A 434 -9.35 -27.04 33.68
CA GLU A 434 -9.17 -28.39 33.13
C GLU A 434 -8.08 -29.11 33.92
N TRP A 435 -6.95 -28.45 34.18
CA TRP A 435 -5.90 -28.94 35.07
C TRP A 435 -6.43 -29.30 36.46
N MET A 436 -7.28 -28.45 37.05
CA MET A 436 -7.85 -28.68 38.39
C MET A 436 -8.71 -29.96 38.50
N GLU A 437 -9.27 -30.46 37.39
CA GLU A 437 -10.10 -31.67 37.35
C GLU A 437 -9.32 -32.95 37.01
N LEU A 438 -8.04 -32.82 36.64
CA LEU A 438 -7.14 -33.93 36.35
C LEU A 438 -6.56 -34.54 37.64
N ASP A 439 -5.92 -35.70 37.47
CA ASP A 439 -5.23 -36.51 38.49
C ASP A 439 -3.93 -36.95 37.79
N CYS A 440 -2.90 -36.10 37.90
CA CYS A 440 -1.70 -36.19 37.08
C CYS A 440 -0.77 -37.34 37.50
N ASP A 441 -0.64 -37.58 38.80
CA ASP A 441 0.18 -38.65 39.36
C ASP A 441 -0.57 -39.99 39.49
N GLY A 442 -1.88 -39.98 39.32
CA GLY A 442 -2.72 -41.17 39.27
C GLY A 442 -2.99 -41.79 40.64
N ASP A 443 -2.88 -41.01 41.72
CA ASP A 443 -3.11 -41.45 43.09
C ASP A 443 -4.60 -41.48 43.47
N GLY A 444 -5.49 -41.04 42.57
CA GLY A 444 -6.93 -41.00 42.78
C GLY A 444 -7.43 -39.78 43.56
N VAL A 445 -6.59 -38.75 43.73
CA VAL A 445 -6.91 -37.40 44.16
C VAL A 445 -6.76 -36.48 42.94
N THR A 446 -7.64 -35.50 42.81
CA THR A 446 -7.51 -34.52 41.70
C THR A 446 -6.53 -33.43 42.07
N ASN A 447 -5.81 -32.87 41.10
CA ASN A 447 -4.87 -31.75 41.28
C ASN A 447 -5.49 -30.60 42.10
N GLY A 448 -6.75 -30.22 41.80
CA GLY A 448 -7.43 -29.16 42.54
C GLY A 448 -7.74 -29.48 44.02
N GLN A 449 -7.85 -30.75 44.38
CA GLN A 449 -8.01 -31.21 45.76
C GLN A 449 -6.65 -31.22 46.49
N GLU A 450 -5.58 -31.58 45.81
CA GLU A 450 -4.21 -31.55 46.34
C GLU A 450 -3.74 -30.13 46.62
N VAL A 451 -4.04 -29.18 45.72
CA VAL A 451 -3.83 -27.75 45.96
C VAL A 451 -4.60 -27.26 47.20
N GLU A 452 -5.82 -27.77 47.46
CA GLU A 452 -6.56 -27.45 48.70
C GLU A 452 -5.94 -28.09 49.95
N ASP A 453 -5.35 -29.27 49.80
CA ASP A 453 -4.70 -30.03 50.87
C ASP A 453 -3.23 -29.63 51.12
N GLU A 454 -2.65 -28.78 50.27
CA GLU A 454 -1.22 -28.40 50.25
C GLU A 454 -0.30 -29.60 49.99
N THR A 455 -0.69 -30.50 49.08
CA THR A 455 0.10 -31.65 48.61
C THR A 455 0.51 -31.49 47.13
N ASP A 456 1.49 -32.25 46.65
CA ASP A 456 2.12 -32.13 45.33
C ASP A 456 1.39 -32.96 44.24
N PRO A 457 0.73 -32.33 43.25
CA PRO A 457 -0.02 -33.03 42.19
C PRO A 457 0.79 -33.89 41.23
N THR A 458 2.11 -33.91 41.39
CA THR A 458 3.03 -34.73 40.58
C THR A 458 3.71 -35.83 41.40
N ASP A 459 3.51 -35.87 42.72
CA ASP A 459 4.07 -36.91 43.60
C ASP A 459 2.97 -37.85 44.10
N PRO A 460 2.83 -39.07 43.53
CA PRO A 460 1.78 -40.03 43.87
C PRO A 460 1.80 -40.53 45.32
N CYS A 461 2.82 -40.17 46.09
CA CYS A 461 2.95 -40.48 47.50
C CYS A 461 2.75 -39.27 48.43
N ASP A 462 2.55 -38.07 47.88
CA ASP A 462 2.19 -36.86 48.62
C ASP A 462 0.72 -36.53 48.43
N PHE A 463 -0.14 -37.19 49.20
CA PHE A 463 -1.59 -36.97 49.13
C PHE A 463 -2.27 -37.04 50.48
N ASN A 464 -3.47 -36.47 50.56
CA ASN A 464 -4.33 -36.61 51.73
C ASN A 464 -5.22 -37.85 51.61
N SER A 465 -4.88 -38.91 52.34
CA SER A 465 -5.62 -40.19 52.34
C SER A 465 -7.13 -40.08 52.64
N ASP A 466 -7.59 -39.01 53.30
CA ASP A 466 -9.03 -38.80 53.55
C ASP A 466 -9.83 -38.44 52.27
N ASN A 467 -9.13 -37.95 51.23
CA ASN A 467 -9.72 -37.46 49.98
C ASN A 467 -9.47 -38.40 48.78
N GLN A 468 -8.69 -39.46 48.96
CA GLN A 468 -8.34 -40.43 47.92
C GLN A 468 -9.53 -41.29 47.47
N ASP A 469 -9.70 -41.48 46.16
CA ASP A 469 -10.62 -42.45 45.56
C ASP A 469 -9.85 -43.66 44.97
N LEU A 470 -9.73 -44.71 45.78
CA LEU A 470 -9.12 -45.99 45.40
C LEU A 470 -9.78 -46.71 44.20
N THR A 471 -10.93 -46.23 43.70
CA THR A 471 -11.56 -46.82 42.51
C THR A 471 -11.02 -46.28 41.20
N ILE A 472 -10.22 -45.21 41.25
CA ILE A 472 -9.68 -44.52 40.07
C ILE A 472 -8.14 -44.46 40.03
N VAL A 473 -7.44 -44.91 41.09
CA VAL A 473 -5.97 -45.04 41.11
C VAL A 473 -5.40 -45.78 39.91
N THR A 474 -4.21 -45.38 39.48
CA THR A 474 -3.48 -45.99 38.37
C THR A 474 -2.74 -47.26 38.79
N GLU A 475 -2.34 -48.07 37.80
CA GLU A 475 -1.49 -49.24 38.04
C GLU A 475 -0.08 -48.83 38.53
N GLU A 476 0.39 -47.64 38.13
CA GLU A 476 1.69 -47.12 38.56
C GLU A 476 1.67 -46.79 40.05
N TRP A 477 0.62 -46.13 40.53
CA TRP A 477 0.42 -45.90 41.96
C TRP A 477 0.35 -47.22 42.75
N LEU A 478 -0.34 -48.25 42.23
CA LEU A 478 -0.45 -49.56 42.90
C LEU A 478 0.91 -50.28 43.03
N ASP A 479 1.88 -49.97 42.17
CA ASP A 479 3.22 -50.56 42.18
C ASP A 479 4.23 -49.79 43.06
N LEU A 480 3.85 -48.62 43.59
CA LEU A 480 4.66 -47.81 44.52
C LEU A 480 4.57 -48.33 45.95
N ASP A 481 5.49 -47.89 46.80
CA ASP A 481 5.58 -48.18 48.24
C ASP A 481 5.73 -46.81 48.94
N CYS A 482 4.60 -46.14 49.14
CA CYS A 482 4.60 -44.73 49.56
C CYS A 482 5.04 -44.55 51.02
N ASP A 483 4.76 -45.51 51.89
CA ASP A 483 5.13 -45.45 53.31
C ASP A 483 6.52 -46.07 53.61
N ASN A 484 7.14 -46.68 52.59
CA ASN A 484 8.46 -47.33 52.61
C ASN A 484 8.56 -48.51 53.58
N ASP A 485 7.49 -49.27 53.78
CA ASP A 485 7.46 -50.47 54.62
C ASP A 485 7.96 -51.74 53.89
N GLY A 486 8.02 -51.70 52.55
CA GLY A 486 8.44 -52.77 51.67
C GLY A 486 7.31 -53.58 51.04
N ILE A 487 6.06 -53.15 51.17
CA ILE A 487 4.86 -53.63 50.49
C ILE A 487 4.46 -52.57 49.46
N ASN A 488 3.94 -53.01 48.31
CA ASN A 488 3.42 -52.07 47.34
C ASN A 488 1.98 -51.69 47.68
N ASN A 489 1.56 -50.46 47.39
CA ASN A 489 0.24 -49.90 47.67
C ASN A 489 -0.92 -50.83 47.25
N GLY A 490 -0.81 -51.54 46.11
CA GLY A 490 -1.83 -52.47 45.64
C GLY A 490 -1.96 -53.76 46.46
N ASP A 491 -0.88 -54.18 47.13
CA ASP A 491 -0.85 -55.33 48.05
C ASP A 491 -1.31 -54.92 49.47
N GLU A 492 -1.28 -53.64 49.81
CA GLU A 492 -1.87 -53.09 51.05
C GLU A 492 -3.40 -53.13 51.06
N ILE A 493 -4.03 -53.25 49.88
CA ILE A 493 -5.49 -53.40 49.75
C ILE A 493 -5.91 -54.76 50.32
N GLY A 494 -6.09 -54.77 51.65
CA GLY A 494 -6.35 -55.96 52.45
C GLY A 494 -5.12 -56.51 53.18
N ASP A 495 -4.17 -55.68 53.60
CA ASP A 495 -3.25 -55.96 54.73
C ASP A 495 -3.67 -55.02 55.89
N ASP A 496 -4.79 -55.33 56.54
CA ASP A 496 -5.39 -54.44 57.56
C ASP A 496 -4.48 -54.27 58.81
N ASP A 497 -3.41 -55.06 58.98
CA ASP A 497 -2.52 -55.04 60.15
C ASP A 497 -1.03 -54.73 59.90
N ASP A 498 -0.67 -54.34 58.68
CA ASP A 498 0.61 -53.69 58.31
C ASP A 498 1.82 -54.56 58.72
N ASP A 499 1.73 -55.83 58.33
CA ASP A 499 2.54 -56.95 58.83
C ASP A 499 3.56 -57.46 57.79
N GLY A 500 3.41 -57.08 56.53
CA GLY A 500 4.23 -57.57 55.42
C GLY A 500 3.60 -58.75 54.67
N THR A 501 2.33 -59.08 54.96
CA THR A 501 1.61 -60.23 54.40
C THR A 501 0.15 -59.85 54.14
N PRO A 502 -0.33 -59.84 52.89
CA PRO A 502 -1.73 -59.57 52.62
C PRO A 502 -2.66 -60.54 53.39
N ASP A 503 -3.78 -60.04 53.92
CA ASP A 503 -4.74 -60.77 54.79
C ASP A 503 -5.24 -62.09 54.19
N TYR A 504 -5.22 -62.19 52.85
CA TYR A 504 -5.63 -63.40 52.14
C TYR A 504 -4.55 -64.51 52.13
N ASP A 505 -3.28 -64.18 52.35
CA ASP A 505 -2.12 -65.08 52.42
C ASP A 505 -1.64 -65.37 53.85
N GLU A 506 -2.21 -64.66 54.83
CA GLU A 506 -2.05 -64.81 56.28
C GLU A 506 -2.62 -66.14 56.85
N GLU A 507 -1.78 -67.01 57.43
CA GLU A 507 -2.25 -68.26 58.08
C GLU A 507 -3.02 -68.03 59.40
N ASN A 508 -3.01 -66.83 60.00
CA ASN A 508 -3.55 -66.57 61.36
C ASN A 508 -4.37 -65.28 61.60
N ASN A 509 -4.85 -64.57 60.58
CA ASN A 509 -5.79 -63.45 60.79
C ASN A 509 -7.21 -63.95 61.18
N GLY A 510 -7.49 -64.16 62.48
CA GLY A 510 -8.82 -64.49 63.00
C GLY A 510 -9.16 -63.77 64.31
N ASP A 511 -10.44 -63.44 64.49
CA ASP A 511 -10.94 -62.56 65.57
C ASP A 511 -10.44 -62.98 66.99
N PRO A 512 -9.52 -62.21 67.62
CA PRO A 512 -9.00 -62.52 68.96
C PRO A 512 -10.05 -62.35 70.08
N ALA A 513 -11.24 -61.81 69.78
CA ALA A 513 -12.36 -61.71 70.70
C ALA A 513 -13.32 -62.91 70.65
N ALA A 514 -13.09 -63.89 69.75
CA ALA A 514 -13.95 -65.05 69.62
C ALA A 514 -13.98 -65.92 70.90
N ASP A 515 -15.18 -66.27 71.37
CA ASP A 515 -15.38 -67.09 72.57
C ASP A 515 -14.74 -68.49 72.42
N ASP A 516 -13.87 -68.87 73.37
CA ASP A 516 -13.05 -70.09 73.34
C ASP A 516 -12.18 -70.19 72.05
N ASN A 517 -11.78 -69.06 71.44
CA ASN A 517 -10.98 -68.95 70.20
C ASN A 517 -11.55 -69.78 69.03
N LEU A 518 -12.88 -69.93 68.99
CA LEU A 518 -13.59 -70.59 67.90
C LEU A 518 -14.29 -69.57 67.02
N GLU A 519 -13.74 -69.34 65.84
CA GLU A 519 -14.34 -68.52 64.79
C GLU A 519 -15.03 -69.42 63.76
N VAL A 520 -16.26 -69.06 63.40
CA VAL A 520 -17.07 -69.82 62.43
C VAL A 520 -17.26 -69.00 61.17
N PHE A 521 -16.77 -69.54 60.06
CA PHE A 521 -17.05 -69.03 58.72
C PHE A 521 -18.42 -69.54 58.30
N ASP A 522 -19.42 -68.66 58.34
CA ASP A 522 -20.82 -69.02 58.12
C ASP A 522 -21.20 -69.12 56.63
N ILE A 523 -20.23 -69.12 55.73
CA ILE A 523 -20.38 -69.36 54.30
C ILE A 523 -19.46 -70.49 53.80
N ILE A 524 -19.95 -71.31 52.87
CA ILE A 524 -19.14 -72.25 52.09
C ILE A 524 -19.45 -72.14 50.60
N THR A 525 -18.43 -72.34 49.77
CA THR A 525 -18.49 -72.40 48.30
C THR A 525 -17.93 -73.72 47.79
N PRO A 526 -18.62 -74.87 47.99
CA PRO A 526 -18.13 -76.18 47.55
C PRO A 526 -18.18 -76.31 46.01
N ASN A 527 -17.19 -75.73 45.33
CA ASN A 527 -17.01 -75.68 43.88
C ASN A 527 -15.71 -76.37 43.40
N GLU A 528 -14.90 -76.88 44.33
CA GLU A 528 -13.62 -77.57 44.10
C GLU A 528 -12.48 -76.66 43.60
N ASP A 529 -12.53 -75.36 43.87
CA ASP A 529 -11.45 -74.39 43.57
C ASP A 529 -10.36 -74.33 44.67
N GLY A 530 -10.58 -74.98 45.81
CA GLY A 530 -9.67 -74.99 46.95
C GLY A 530 -9.97 -73.94 48.02
N LEU A 531 -10.83 -72.96 47.74
CA LEU A 531 -11.22 -71.87 48.65
C LEU A 531 -12.63 -72.10 49.20
N ASN A 532 -12.79 -72.02 50.53
CA ASN A 532 -14.09 -72.14 51.21
C ASN A 532 -14.92 -73.40 50.84
N ASP A 533 -14.26 -74.45 50.33
CA ASP A 533 -14.86 -75.71 49.88
C ASP A 533 -15.47 -76.55 51.02
N VAL A 534 -15.10 -76.23 52.26
CA VAL A 534 -15.53 -76.92 53.47
C VAL A 534 -16.02 -75.93 54.49
N PHE A 535 -16.90 -76.38 55.39
CA PHE A 535 -17.31 -75.55 56.52
C PHE A 535 -16.16 -75.43 57.53
N VAL A 536 -15.51 -74.28 57.55
CA VAL A 536 -14.36 -73.99 58.39
C VAL A 536 -14.83 -73.47 59.74
N ILE A 537 -14.37 -74.11 60.80
CA ILE A 537 -14.43 -73.59 62.17
C ILE A 537 -12.98 -73.49 62.62
N ARG A 538 -12.42 -72.28 62.65
CA ARG A 538 -11.04 -72.06 63.11
C ARG A 538 -10.94 -72.41 64.60
N GLY A 539 -9.78 -72.89 65.02
CA GLY A 539 -9.54 -73.35 66.39
C GLY A 539 -10.13 -74.72 66.78
N ILE A 540 -10.99 -75.33 65.95
CA ILE A 540 -11.73 -76.56 66.32
C ILE A 540 -10.85 -77.77 66.67
N HIS A 541 -9.62 -77.81 66.14
CA HIS A 541 -8.65 -78.88 66.41
C HIS A 541 -8.24 -78.94 67.90
N GLN A 542 -8.37 -77.84 68.63
CA GLN A 542 -8.11 -77.76 70.08
C GLN A 542 -9.16 -78.52 70.90
N TYR A 543 -10.37 -78.72 70.35
CA TYR A 543 -11.48 -79.38 71.02
C TYR A 543 -11.81 -80.72 70.36
N PRO A 544 -10.99 -81.77 70.56
CA PRO A 544 -11.15 -83.02 69.82
C PRO A 544 -12.43 -83.80 70.20
N ASN A 545 -12.98 -83.52 71.38
CA ASN A 545 -14.27 -84.04 71.83
C ASN A 545 -15.38 -83.07 71.45
N ASN A 546 -15.70 -83.03 70.15
CA ASN A 546 -16.78 -82.21 69.61
C ASN A 546 -17.77 -83.06 68.79
N THR A 547 -18.96 -82.51 68.55
CA THR A 547 -19.98 -83.09 67.68
C THR A 547 -20.60 -81.97 66.85
N LEU A 548 -20.57 -82.09 65.53
CA LEU A 548 -21.21 -81.15 64.62
C LEU A 548 -22.47 -81.78 64.01
N GLU A 549 -23.57 -81.04 64.09
CA GLU A 549 -24.84 -81.35 63.44
C GLU A 549 -25.23 -80.19 62.52
N ILE A 550 -25.68 -80.48 61.30
CA ILE A 550 -26.19 -79.46 60.37
C ILE A 550 -27.61 -79.80 59.97
N PHE A 551 -28.48 -78.79 59.94
CA PHE A 551 -29.90 -78.87 59.67
C PHE A 551 -30.27 -78.01 58.47
N ASN A 552 -31.21 -78.46 57.66
CA ASN A 552 -31.83 -77.59 56.65
C ASN A 552 -32.84 -76.62 57.30
N ARG A 553 -33.38 -75.68 56.52
CA ARG A 553 -34.37 -74.69 56.98
C ARG A 553 -35.66 -75.25 57.61
N TRP A 554 -35.95 -76.55 57.44
CA TRP A 554 -37.11 -77.22 58.03
C TRP A 554 -36.79 -77.99 59.32
N GLY A 555 -35.55 -77.86 59.83
CA GLY A 555 -35.08 -78.55 61.03
C GLY A 555 -34.73 -80.02 60.82
N VAL A 556 -34.60 -80.47 59.57
CA VAL A 556 -34.17 -81.85 59.27
C VAL A 556 -32.65 -81.90 59.27
N LYS A 557 -32.07 -82.82 60.05
CA LYS A 557 -30.62 -83.04 60.10
C LYS A 557 -30.12 -83.60 58.77
N VAL A 558 -29.19 -82.88 58.15
CA VAL A 558 -28.58 -83.22 56.86
C VAL A 558 -27.14 -83.70 57.00
N TYR A 559 -26.46 -83.43 58.12
CA TYR A 559 -25.10 -83.91 58.40
C TYR A 559 -24.88 -84.08 59.90
N GLU A 560 -24.08 -85.08 60.29
CA GLU A 560 -23.71 -85.36 61.68
C GLU A 560 -22.34 -86.03 61.75
N THR A 561 -21.44 -85.52 62.58
CA THR A 561 -20.20 -86.23 62.90
C THR A 561 -19.69 -85.92 64.30
N GLU A 562 -19.00 -86.90 64.89
CA GLU A 562 -18.20 -86.75 66.10
C GLU A 562 -16.72 -86.51 65.72
N GLY A 563 -16.06 -85.58 66.42
CA GLY A 563 -14.70 -85.13 66.16
C GLY A 563 -14.56 -84.39 64.83
N TYR A 564 -15.42 -83.39 64.60
CA TYR A 564 -15.33 -82.48 63.46
C TYR A 564 -13.96 -81.81 63.41
N GLY A 565 -13.39 -81.66 62.22
CA GLY A 565 -12.03 -81.14 62.02
C GLY A 565 -10.90 -82.16 62.18
N GLN A 566 -11.21 -83.44 62.46
CA GLN A 566 -10.20 -84.51 62.55
C GLN A 566 -10.37 -85.55 61.43
N GLY A 567 -9.27 -86.02 60.85
CA GLY A 567 -9.27 -87.20 59.97
C GLY A 567 -10.26 -87.12 58.80
N GLU A 568 -10.14 -86.06 58.00
CA GLU A 568 -10.99 -85.72 56.83
C GLU A 568 -12.49 -85.47 57.13
N LYS A 569 -12.87 -85.35 58.40
CA LYS A 569 -14.26 -85.06 58.79
C LYS A 569 -14.58 -83.56 58.66
N PHE A 570 -14.85 -83.16 57.42
CA PHE A 570 -15.28 -81.81 57.06
C PHE A 570 -16.60 -81.85 56.30
N PHE A 571 -17.48 -80.89 56.56
CA PHE A 571 -18.72 -80.77 55.83
C PHE A 571 -18.48 -80.03 54.52
N ARG A 572 -18.72 -80.74 53.41
CA ARG A 572 -18.45 -80.28 52.03
C ARG A 572 -19.73 -79.94 51.26
N GLY A 573 -20.83 -79.68 51.97
CA GLY A 573 -22.15 -79.49 51.35
C GLY A 573 -22.81 -80.77 50.82
N TYR A 574 -22.44 -81.96 51.30
CA TYR A 574 -23.10 -83.23 50.99
C TYR A 574 -23.93 -83.74 52.16
N SER A 575 -25.08 -84.33 51.88
CA SER A 575 -25.94 -84.85 52.96
C SER A 575 -25.51 -86.24 53.45
N ASP A 576 -25.48 -86.42 54.76
CA ASP A 576 -25.46 -87.72 55.46
C ASP A 576 -26.87 -88.18 55.92
N GLY A 577 -27.92 -87.49 55.45
CA GLY A 577 -29.32 -87.72 55.84
C GLY A 577 -29.89 -89.07 55.37
N ARG A 578 -30.90 -89.57 56.11
CA ARG A 578 -31.55 -90.88 55.86
C ARG A 578 -32.97 -90.81 55.30
N VAL A 579 -33.55 -89.61 55.08
CA VAL A 579 -35.00 -89.47 54.85
C VAL A 579 -35.40 -88.54 53.68
N THR A 580 -35.07 -87.23 53.70
CA THR A 580 -35.57 -86.25 52.70
C THR A 580 -34.53 -85.73 51.72
N VAL A 581 -33.25 -86.00 51.98
CA VAL A 581 -32.12 -85.81 51.04
C VAL A 581 -31.35 -87.12 51.08
N ASP A 582 -31.06 -87.69 49.91
CA ASP A 582 -30.36 -88.97 49.80
C ASP A 582 -28.91 -88.83 50.28
N ARG A 583 -28.41 -89.89 50.93
CA ARG A 583 -27.04 -89.92 51.46
C ARG A 583 -26.03 -89.81 50.31
N GLY A 584 -25.12 -88.85 50.40
CA GLY A 584 -24.10 -88.57 49.39
C GLY A 584 -24.54 -87.61 48.28
N GLU A 585 -25.78 -87.10 48.31
CA GLU A 585 -26.23 -86.05 47.38
C GLU A 585 -25.76 -84.67 47.81
N ARG A 586 -25.46 -83.82 46.81
CA ARG A 586 -25.08 -82.42 47.01
C ARG A 586 -26.28 -81.60 47.51
N LEU A 587 -26.15 -80.95 48.66
CA LEU A 587 -27.20 -80.14 49.28
C LEU A 587 -27.44 -78.83 48.50
N PRO A 588 -28.68 -78.47 48.12
CA PRO A 588 -28.96 -77.26 47.35
C PRO A 588 -28.42 -75.98 47.99
N VAL A 589 -28.09 -74.98 47.15
CA VAL A 589 -27.74 -73.61 47.57
C VAL A 589 -28.84 -73.07 48.48
N GLY A 590 -28.43 -72.44 49.58
CA GLY A 590 -29.35 -71.86 50.56
C GLY A 590 -28.82 -71.92 51.99
N THR A 591 -29.64 -71.43 52.91
CA THR A 591 -29.30 -71.36 54.34
C THR A 591 -29.62 -72.65 55.07
N TYR A 592 -28.61 -73.13 55.79
CA TYR A 592 -28.62 -74.24 56.74
C TYR A 592 -28.30 -73.68 58.12
N TYR A 593 -28.37 -74.54 59.14
CA TYR A 593 -28.07 -74.17 60.51
C TYR A 593 -27.15 -75.23 61.12
N TYR A 594 -26.03 -74.80 61.68
CA TYR A 594 -25.12 -75.70 62.36
C TYR A 594 -25.36 -75.66 63.88
N VAL A 595 -25.07 -76.77 64.52
CA VAL A 595 -24.99 -76.90 65.98
C VAL A 595 -23.70 -77.66 66.29
N LEU A 596 -22.75 -76.96 66.89
CA LEU A 596 -21.51 -77.52 67.39
C LEU A 596 -21.61 -77.67 68.91
N ASN A 597 -21.46 -78.90 69.41
CA ASN A 597 -21.26 -79.16 70.82
C ASN A 597 -19.80 -79.56 71.04
N TYR A 598 -19.10 -78.94 72.00
CA TYR A 598 -17.71 -79.26 72.30
C TYR A 598 -17.43 -79.20 73.80
N VAL A 599 -16.38 -79.88 74.24
CA VAL A 599 -15.87 -79.78 75.60
C VAL A 599 -14.66 -78.87 75.59
N ASN A 600 -14.75 -77.72 76.24
CA ASN A 600 -13.64 -76.75 76.31
C ASN A 600 -12.56 -77.21 77.30
N ASP A 601 -11.46 -76.46 77.38
CA ASP A 601 -10.29 -76.80 78.21
C ASP A 601 -10.58 -76.82 79.72
N LYS A 602 -11.72 -76.25 80.15
CA LYS A 602 -12.21 -76.28 81.53
C LYS A 602 -13.06 -77.51 81.83
N GLY A 603 -13.29 -78.37 80.83
CA GLY A 603 -14.14 -79.56 80.93
C GLY A 603 -15.64 -79.26 80.89
N GLU A 604 -16.03 -78.04 80.48
CA GLU A 604 -17.43 -77.62 80.36
C GLU A 604 -17.97 -77.99 78.98
N VAL A 605 -19.22 -78.45 78.92
CA VAL A 605 -19.91 -78.68 77.64
C VAL A 605 -20.45 -77.34 77.14
N LYS A 606 -19.93 -76.90 76.00
CA LYS A 606 -20.34 -75.68 75.30
C LYS A 606 -21.14 -76.03 74.04
N LYS A 607 -22.00 -75.10 73.65
CA LYS A 607 -22.84 -75.21 72.46
C LYS A 607 -22.77 -73.92 71.66
N LEU A 608 -22.29 -74.02 70.43
CA LEU A 608 -22.30 -72.96 69.43
C LEU A 608 -23.34 -73.31 68.36
N ALA A 609 -24.13 -72.35 67.92
CA ALA A 609 -25.10 -72.57 66.85
C ALA A 609 -25.33 -71.28 66.08
N GLY A 610 -25.44 -71.40 64.76
CA GLY A 610 -25.59 -70.27 63.86
C GLY A 610 -26.11 -70.69 62.49
N PRO A 611 -26.38 -69.72 61.61
CA PRO A 611 -26.63 -69.99 60.21
C PRO A 611 -25.37 -70.53 59.52
N LEU A 612 -25.55 -71.23 58.41
CA LEU A 612 -24.50 -71.64 57.47
C LEU A 612 -25.07 -71.51 56.06
N TYR A 613 -24.51 -70.64 55.24
CA TYR A 613 -24.93 -70.45 53.86
C TYR A 613 -24.09 -71.30 52.91
N ILE A 614 -24.75 -72.09 52.07
CA ILE A 614 -24.07 -72.80 50.98
C ILE A 614 -24.31 -71.99 49.70
N ASN A 615 -23.24 -71.45 49.13
CA ASN A 615 -23.21 -70.85 47.80
C ASN A 615 -22.43 -71.76 46.83
N ARG A 616 -22.60 -71.62 45.52
CA ARG A 616 -21.85 -72.40 44.51
C ARG A 616 -21.50 -71.57 43.28
N ARG A 617 -21.23 -70.29 43.49
CA ARG A 617 -20.58 -69.50 42.45
C ARG A 617 -19.09 -69.75 42.51
#